data_AF-R9SJG0-F1
#
_entry.id   AF-R9SJG0-F1
#
_cell.length_a   1.000
_cell.length_b   1.000
_cell.length_c   1.000
_cell.angle_alpha   90.00
_cell.angle_beta   90.00
_cell.angle_gamma   90.00
#
_symmetry.space_group_name_H-M   'P 1'
#
loop_
_entity.id
_entity.type
_entity.pdbx_description
1 polymer ?
#
loop_
_entity_poly.entity_id
_entity_poly.type
_entity_poly.pdbx_seq_one_letter_code
_entity_poly.pdbx_strand_id
1 'polypeptide(L)'
;MIYNIDAKNTRKGNSISFSLKKDEGDYDFYYEDENTHEKVNPEVISNNSIREICNNIMLANSPMRTLKPGETTDFKTLTYEGKITCN
;
A
#
# COMPACT_ATOMS: atom_id res chain seq x y z
N MET A 1 7.25 9.92 -4.34
CA MET A 1 6.39 10.10 -3.14
C MET A 1 6.30 8.78 -2.41
N ILE A 2 6.37 8.77 -1.08
CA ILE A 2 6.33 7.52 -0.30
C ILE A 2 5.01 7.46 0.46
N TYR A 3 4.38 6.31 0.45
CA TYR A 3 3.14 6.05 1.17
C TYR A 3 3.41 4.96 2.18
N ASN A 4 3.32 5.26 3.46
CA ASN A 4 3.42 4.27 4.53
C ASN A 4 2.02 3.73 4.81
N ILE A 5 1.90 2.41 4.87
CA ILE A 5 0.65 1.70 5.08
C ILE A 5 0.75 0.90 6.36
N ASP A 6 -0.14 1.17 7.30
CA ASP A 6 -0.32 0.39 8.52
C ASP A 6 -1.69 -0.26 8.49
N ALA A 7 -1.73 -1.60 8.53
CA ALA A 7 -2.95 -2.36 8.38
C ALA A 7 -3.11 -3.40 9.48
N LYS A 8 -4.34 -3.61 9.93
CA LYS A 8 -4.72 -4.66 10.88
C LYS A 8 -5.69 -5.64 10.22
N ASN A 9 -5.39 -6.92 10.31
CA ASN A 9 -6.29 -7.97 9.85
C ASN A 9 -7.50 -8.06 10.80
N THR A 10 -8.69 -7.80 10.27
CA THR A 10 -9.94 -7.75 11.06
C THR A 10 -10.41 -9.14 11.50
N ARG A 11 -9.88 -10.22 10.90
CA ARG A 11 -10.27 -11.61 11.20
C ARG A 11 -9.27 -12.32 12.10
N LYS A 12 -7.98 -12.06 11.93
CA LYS A 12 -6.87 -12.73 12.62
C LYS A 12 -6.22 -11.86 13.71
N GLY A 13 -6.48 -10.56 13.71
CA GLY A 13 -5.96 -9.61 14.69
C GLY A 13 -4.49 -9.23 14.54
N ASN A 14 -3.76 -9.80 13.57
CA ASN A 14 -2.37 -9.45 13.29
C ASN A 14 -2.27 -8.16 12.48
N SER A 15 -1.17 -7.44 12.62
CA SER A 15 -0.87 -6.22 11.86
C SER A 15 0.22 -6.44 10.84
N ILE A 16 0.21 -5.63 9.78
CA ILE A 16 1.23 -5.54 8.76
C ILE A 16 1.48 -4.08 8.43
N SER A 17 2.75 -3.71 8.30
CA SER A 17 3.18 -2.38 7.90
C SER A 17 4.13 -2.49 6.72
N PHE A 18 3.97 -1.64 5.71
CA PHE A 18 4.85 -1.60 4.54
C PHE A 18 4.77 -0.25 3.84
N SER A 19 5.63 -0.02 2.85
CA SER A 19 5.63 1.21 2.06
C SER A 19 5.36 0.95 0.59
N LEU A 20 4.61 1.85 -0.05
CA LEU A 20 4.53 1.98 -1.50
C LEU A 20 5.24 3.26 -1.93
N LYS A 21 5.92 3.21 -3.07
CA LYS A 21 6.61 4.35 -3.65
C LYS A 21 5.97 4.68 -4.99
N LYS A 22 5.80 5.98 -5.25
CA LYS A 22 5.38 6.53 -6.53
C LYS A 22 6.56 7.23 -7.20
N ASP A 23 6.79 6.88 -8.46
CA ASP A 23 7.87 7.33 -9.34
C ASP A 23 7.33 7.44 -10.78
N GLU A 24 8.00 8.19 -11.65
CA GLU A 24 7.65 8.35 -13.08
C GLU A 24 8.17 7.19 -13.95
N GLY A 25 8.33 6.01 -13.35
CA GLY A 25 8.84 4.81 -14.03
C GLY A 25 7.74 4.01 -14.73
N ASP A 26 8.08 2.77 -15.09
CA ASP A 26 7.16 1.84 -15.77
C ASP A 26 5.87 1.54 -14.97
N TYR A 27 5.89 1.81 -13.66
CA TYR A 27 4.75 1.66 -12.76
C TYR A 27 4.48 2.97 -12.02
N ASP A 28 3.20 3.38 -11.97
CA ASP A 28 2.73 4.54 -11.21
C ASP A 28 2.95 4.34 -9.68
N PHE A 29 2.90 3.09 -9.20
CA PHE A 29 3.26 2.71 -7.84
C PHE A 29 4.09 1.42 -7.85
N TYR A 30 5.06 1.31 -6.95
CA TYR A 30 5.82 0.08 -6.73
C TYR A 30 6.02 -0.22 -5.24
N TYR A 31 6.12 -1.52 -4.94
CA TYR A 31 6.60 -2.04 -3.67
C TYR A 31 8.08 -2.40 -3.83
N GLU A 32 8.92 -2.04 -2.89
CA GLU A 32 10.32 -2.47 -2.87
C GLU A 32 10.42 -3.70 -1.97
N ASP A 33 10.82 -4.84 -2.52
CA ASP A 33 10.97 -6.06 -1.73
C ASP A 33 12.10 -5.88 -0.71
N GLU A 34 11.81 -6.13 0.57
CA GLU A 34 12.78 -5.90 1.65
C GLU A 34 13.98 -6.87 1.60
N ASN A 35 13.86 -8.01 0.93
CA ASN A 35 14.94 -9.00 0.84
C ASN A 35 15.81 -8.78 -0.40
N THR A 36 15.19 -8.42 -1.53
CA THR A 36 15.90 -8.29 -2.82
C THR A 36 16.18 -6.84 -3.21
N HIS A 37 15.54 -5.86 -2.58
CA HIS A 37 15.53 -4.45 -2.97
C HIS A 37 15.01 -4.20 -4.40
N GLU A 38 14.32 -5.16 -5.00
CA GLU A 38 13.78 -5.03 -6.34
C GLU A 38 12.46 -4.26 -6.34
N LYS A 39 12.24 -3.47 -7.39
CA LYS A 39 10.95 -2.83 -7.64
C LYS A 39 9.96 -3.88 -8.14
N VAL A 40 8.89 -4.09 -7.38
CA VAL A 40 7.83 -5.05 -7.69
C VAL A 40 6.54 -4.29 -8.00
N ASN A 41 5.89 -4.63 -9.11
CA ASN A 41 4.55 -4.14 -9.39
C ASN A 41 3.60 -4.64 -8.29
N PRO A 42 2.83 -3.75 -7.63
CA PRO A 42 1.96 -4.11 -6.53
C PRO A 42 0.94 -5.23 -6.84
N GLU A 43 0.55 -5.39 -8.10
CA GLU A 43 -0.38 -6.45 -8.55
C GLU A 43 0.23 -7.86 -8.53
N VAL A 44 1.57 -7.98 -8.58
CA VAL A 44 2.29 -9.27 -8.65
C VAL A 44 3.04 -9.63 -7.36
N ILE A 45 2.87 -8.84 -6.29
CA ILE A 45 3.48 -9.12 -4.98
C ILE A 45 3.12 -10.54 -4.52
N SER A 46 4.13 -11.32 -4.15
CA SER A 46 3.95 -12.71 -3.70
C SER A 46 3.26 -12.82 -2.34
N ASN A 47 3.40 -11.82 -1.48
CA ASN A 47 2.68 -11.74 -0.21
C ASN A 47 1.20 -11.36 -0.45
N ASN A 48 0.32 -12.36 -0.32
CA ASN A 48 -1.13 -12.20 -0.53
C ASN A 48 -1.77 -11.08 0.31
N SER A 49 -1.27 -10.83 1.53
CA SER A 49 -1.84 -9.79 2.40
C SER A 49 -1.51 -8.39 1.88
N ILE A 50 -0.24 -8.17 1.52
CA ILE A 50 0.21 -6.90 0.93
C ILE A 50 -0.52 -6.67 -0.40
N ARG A 51 -0.60 -7.69 -1.26
CA ARG A 51 -1.28 -7.61 -2.55
C ARG A 51 -2.78 -7.25 -2.41
N GLU A 52 -3.50 -7.85 -1.45
CA GLU A 52 -4.90 -7.48 -1.19
C GLU A 52 -5.04 -5.99 -0.82
N ILE A 53 -4.18 -5.51 0.08
CA ILE A 53 -4.18 -4.12 0.52
C ILE A 53 -3.90 -3.20 -0.67
N CYS A 54 -2.81 -3.46 -1.42
CA CYS A 54 -2.44 -2.72 -2.61
C CYS A 54 -3.61 -2.62 -3.62
N ASN A 55 -4.21 -3.76 -3.98
CA ASN A 55 -5.31 -3.79 -4.95
C ASN A 55 -6.51 -2.94 -4.52
N ASN A 56 -6.76 -2.78 -3.22
CA ASN A 56 -7.82 -1.90 -2.72
C ASN A 56 -7.41 -0.42 -2.73
N ILE A 57 -6.18 -0.12 -2.30
CA ILE A 57 -5.74 1.28 -2.13
C ILE A 57 -5.23 1.92 -3.42
N MET A 58 -5.04 1.18 -4.51
CA MET A 58 -4.58 1.73 -5.80
C MET A 58 -5.70 1.85 -6.85
N LEU A 59 -6.95 1.56 -6.48
CA LEU A 59 -8.11 1.79 -7.34
C LEU A 59 -8.10 3.22 -7.90
N ALA A 60 -8.62 3.43 -9.10
CA ALA A 60 -8.54 4.71 -9.80
C ALA A 60 -9.15 5.88 -9.00
N ASN A 61 -10.13 5.60 -8.13
CA ASN A 61 -10.80 6.54 -7.25
C ASN A 61 -10.25 6.55 -5.81
N SER A 62 -9.12 5.89 -5.55
CA SER A 62 -8.55 5.82 -4.21
C SER A 62 -8.08 7.19 -3.72
N PRO A 63 -8.36 7.55 -2.44
CA PRO A 63 -7.87 8.78 -1.84
C PRO A 63 -6.34 8.87 -1.82
N MET A 64 -5.64 7.73 -1.93
CA MET A 64 -4.19 7.67 -2.04
C MET A 64 -3.64 8.52 -3.21
N ARG A 65 -4.41 8.63 -4.31
CA ARG A 65 -4.01 9.41 -5.50
C ARG A 65 -4.07 10.92 -5.26
N THR A 66 -4.80 11.36 -4.24
CA THR A 66 -5.00 12.78 -3.91
C THR A 66 -4.31 13.20 -2.60
N LEU A 67 -3.74 12.25 -1.85
CA LEU A 67 -3.01 12.53 -0.61
C LEU A 67 -1.80 13.44 -0.88
N LYS A 68 -1.71 14.52 -0.11
CA LYS A 68 -0.56 15.42 -0.08
C LYS A 68 0.46 14.96 0.97
N PRO A 69 1.75 15.36 0.85
CA PRO A 69 2.74 15.09 1.88
C PRO A 69 2.27 15.55 3.27
N GLY A 70 2.40 14.68 4.27
CA GLY A 70 1.93 14.87 5.64
C GLY A 70 0.47 14.49 5.88
N GLU A 71 -0.31 14.18 4.84
CA GLU A 71 -1.71 13.75 5.01
C GLU A 71 -1.81 12.25 5.30
N THR A 72 -2.83 11.89 6.07
CA THR A 72 -3.19 10.51 6.38
C THR A 72 -4.65 10.28 6.04
N THR A 73 -4.95 9.13 5.44
CA THR A 73 -6.34 8.66 5.23
C THR A 73 -6.50 7.25 5.73
N ASP A 74 -7.70 6.93 6.20
CA ASP A 74 -8.07 5.56 6.53
C ASP A 74 -8.42 4.79 5.24
N PHE A 75 -8.27 3.47 5.29
CA PHE A 75 -8.75 2.55 4.25
C PHE A 75 -9.33 1.28 4.87
N LYS A 76 -10.14 0.57 4.08
CA LYS A 76 -10.72 -0.72 4.46
C LYS A 76 -10.81 -1.64 3.25
N THR A 77 -10.40 -2.88 3.44
CA THR A 77 -10.56 -3.99 2.50
C THR A 77 -11.52 -5.03 3.07
N LEU A 78 -11.64 -6.18 2.40
CA LEU A 78 -12.40 -7.31 2.91
C LEU A 78 -11.83 -7.88 4.22
N THR A 79 -10.50 -7.88 4.39
CA THR A 79 -9.84 -8.49 5.56
C THR A 79 -8.93 -7.55 6.35
N TYR A 80 -8.67 -6.34 5.86
CA TYR A 80 -7.81 -5.35 6.51
C TYR A 80 -8.53 -4.02 6.69
N GLU A 81 -8.17 -3.30 7.75
CA GLU A 81 -8.45 -1.87 7.91
C GLU A 81 -7.16 -1.19 8.39
N GLY A 82 -6.99 0.08 8.06
CA GLY A 82 -5.72 0.72 8.31
C GLY A 82 -5.63 2.17 7.85
N LYS A 83 -4.39 2.67 7.83
CA LYS A 83 -4.05 4.04 7.46
C LYS A 83 -3.01 4.06 6.36
N ILE A 84 -3.11 5.04 5.49
CA ILE A 84 -2.12 5.40 4.49
C ILE A 84 -1.63 6.80 4.83
N THR A 85 -0.33 6.96 5.06
CA THR A 85 0.32 8.25 5.32
C THR A 85 1.21 8.59 4.15
N CYS A 86 1.01 9.75 3.53
CA CYS A 86 1.87 10.26 2.47
C CYS A 86 3.05 11.03 3.08
N ASN A 87 4.27 10.63 2.75
CA ASN A 87 5.53 11.25 3.17
C ASN A 87 6.29 11.82 1.98
#